data_AF-A0A5E4K4Y1-F1
#
_entry.id   AF-A0A5E4K4Y1-F1
#
_cell.length_a   1.000
_cell.length_b   1.000
_cell.length_c   1.000
_cell.angle_alpha   90.00
_cell.angle_beta   90.00
_cell.angle_gamma   90.00
#
_symmetry.space_group_name_H-M   'P 1'
#
loop_
_entity.id
_entity.type
_entity.pdbx_description
1 polymer ?
#
loop_
_entity_poly.entity_id
_entity_poly.type
_entity_poly.pdbx_seq_one_letter_code
_entity_poly.pdbx_strand_id
1 'polypeptide(L)'
;MMKKEFEEPIIKEVYKYCDNNIGETILFTGFVFAGFDGLNRGEANSQDLTNLVSNILLNLTEKGILTEVRQKENEFIYPFYKVLYHEKLIPESKRR
;
A
#
# COMPACT_ATOMS: atom_id res chain seq x y z
N MET A 1 10.63 -11.96 11.20
CA MET A 1 11.26 -11.68 9.90
C MET A 1 10.45 -12.40 8.85
N MET A 2 9.67 -11.64 8.09
CA MET A 2 8.84 -12.15 6.99
C MET A 2 9.74 -12.79 5.93
N LYS A 3 9.32 -13.91 5.35
CA LYS A 3 10.05 -14.49 4.22
C LYS A 3 9.78 -13.67 2.97
N LYS A 4 10.80 -13.49 2.12
CA LYS A 4 10.70 -12.74 0.85
C LYS A 4 9.56 -13.20 -0.06
N GLU A 5 9.20 -14.49 -0.01
CA GLU A 5 8.08 -15.06 -0.75
C GLU A 5 6.71 -14.44 -0.42
N PHE A 6 6.58 -13.78 0.73
CA PHE A 6 5.35 -13.09 1.15
C PHE A 6 5.34 -11.61 0.82
N GLU A 7 6.48 -11.00 0.52
CA GLU A 7 6.56 -9.56 0.25
C GLU A 7 6.01 -9.22 -1.14
N GLU A 8 6.33 -10.04 -2.15
CA GLU A 8 5.91 -9.80 -3.54
C GLU A 8 4.38 -9.74 -3.72
N PRO A 9 3.57 -10.66 -3.15
CA PRO A 9 2.11 -10.56 -3.22
C PRO A 9 1.56 -9.26 -2.61
N ILE A 10 2.10 -8.83 -1.45
CA ILE A 10 1.67 -7.59 -0.80
C ILE A 10 2.00 -6.38 -1.68
N ILE A 11 3.25 -6.32 -2.18
CA ILE A 11 3.69 -5.23 -3.07
C ILE A 11 2.79 -5.16 -4.30
N LYS A 12 2.47 -6.32 -4.89
CA LYS A 12 1.58 -6.43 -6.05
C LYS A 12 0.18 -5.91 -5.72
N GLU A 13 -0.42 -6.27 -4.60
CA GLU A 13 -1.77 -5.78 -4.26
C GLU A 13 -1.78 -4.28 -3.95
N VAL A 14 -0.76 -3.74 -3.28
CA VAL A 14 -0.64 -2.29 -3.05
C VAL A 14 -0.51 -1.53 -4.38
N TYR A 15 0.34 -1.99 -5.29
CA TYR A 15 0.52 -1.35 -6.61
C TYR A 15 -0.73 -1.46 -7.47
N LYS A 16 -1.42 -2.60 -7.42
CA LYS A 16 -2.69 -2.83 -8.11
C LYS A 16 -3.78 -1.91 -7.58
N TYR A 17 -3.81 -1.67 -6.26
CA TYR A 17 -4.70 -0.69 -5.67
C TYR A 17 -4.42 0.70 -6.24
N CYS A 18 -3.18 1.16 -6.29
CA CYS A 18 -2.84 2.46 -6.88
C CYS A 18 -3.25 2.56 -8.36
N ASP A 19 -2.92 1.55 -9.18
CA ASP A 19 -3.27 1.50 -10.61
C ASP A 19 -4.79 1.63 -10.87
N ASN A 20 -5.62 1.12 -9.96
CA ASN A 20 -7.07 1.06 -10.14
C ASN A 20 -7.82 2.23 -9.50
N ASN A 21 -7.18 2.99 -8.61
CA ASN A 21 -7.84 3.98 -7.75
C ASN A 21 -7.19 5.36 -7.82
N ILE A 22 -6.74 5.77 -9.01
CA ILE A 22 -6.17 7.11 -9.25
C ILE A 22 -7.18 8.19 -8.83
N GLY A 23 -6.73 9.15 -8.01
CA GLY A 23 -7.53 10.23 -7.47
C GLY A 23 -8.20 9.94 -6.13
N GLU A 24 -8.27 8.66 -5.71
CA GLU A 24 -8.84 8.29 -4.42
C GLU A 24 -7.93 8.66 -3.25
N THR A 25 -8.55 8.83 -2.09
CA THR A 25 -7.86 9.03 -0.80
C THR A 25 -8.15 7.85 0.10
N ILE A 26 -7.10 7.22 0.63
CA ILE A 26 -7.19 6.00 1.43
C ILE A 26 -6.36 6.14 2.72
N LEU A 27 -6.90 5.62 3.81
CA LEU A 27 -6.22 5.53 5.09
C LEU A 27 -5.10 4.48 5.01
N PHE A 28 -3.98 4.69 5.69
CA PHE A 28 -2.88 3.73 5.79
C PHE A 28 -3.35 2.29 6.08
N THR A 29 -4.28 2.12 7.03
CA THR A 29 -4.81 0.79 7.39
C THR A 29 -5.54 0.11 6.23
N GLY A 30 -6.12 0.87 5.30
CA GLY A 30 -6.70 0.35 4.08
C GLY A 30 -5.67 -0.36 3.20
N PHE A 31 -4.44 0.17 3.09
CA PHE A 31 -3.35 -0.52 2.38
C PHE A 31 -2.89 -1.78 3.12
N VAL A 32 -2.85 -1.73 4.45
CA VAL A 32 -2.52 -2.91 5.27
C VAL A 32 -3.55 -4.02 5.04
N PHE A 33 -4.84 -3.70 4.99
CA PHE A 33 -5.89 -4.66 4.68
C PHE A 33 -5.80 -5.20 3.24
N ALA A 34 -5.55 -4.34 2.25
CA ALA A 34 -5.34 -4.78 0.87
C ALA A 34 -4.14 -5.75 0.76
N GLY A 35 -3.07 -5.49 1.52
CA GLY A 35 -1.92 -6.40 1.61
C GLY A 35 -2.26 -7.74 2.29
N PHE A 36 -3.15 -7.74 3.28
CA PHE A 36 -3.63 -8.96 3.95
C PHE A 36 -4.50 -9.83 3.04
N ASP A 37 -5.32 -9.24 2.16
CA ASP A 37 -6.13 -10.03 1.22
C ASP A 37 -5.27 -10.83 0.23
N GLY A 38 -4.03 -10.40 0.01
CA GLY A 38 -3.02 -11.12 -0.77
C GLY A 38 -2.30 -12.24 -0.01
N LEU A 39 -2.61 -12.49 1.27
CA LEU A 39 -1.91 -13.45 2.13
C LEU A 39 -2.84 -14.39 2.91
N ASN A 40 -2.34 -15.58 3.25
CA ASN A 40 -2.97 -16.40 4.29
C ASN A 40 -2.69 -15.76 5.66
N ARG A 41 -3.76 -15.47 6.43
CA ARG A 41 -3.72 -14.74 7.72
C ARG A 41 -2.83 -15.35 8.82
N GLY A 42 -2.30 -16.57 8.63
CA GLY A 42 -1.39 -17.23 9.57
C GLY A 42 0.10 -16.98 9.33
N GLU A 43 0.48 -16.34 8.21
CA GLU A 43 1.87 -16.38 7.73
C GLU A 43 2.69 -15.11 8.03
N ALA A 44 2.03 -14.00 8.37
CA ALA A 44 2.69 -12.74 8.74
C ALA A 44 2.11 -12.16 10.03
N ASN A 45 2.99 -11.77 10.96
CA ASN A 45 2.55 -10.96 12.11
C ASN A 45 2.21 -9.53 11.64
N SER A 46 1.31 -8.86 12.36
CA SER A 46 0.79 -7.54 12.00
C SER A 46 1.87 -6.46 11.95
N GLN A 47 2.92 -6.57 12.77
CA GLN A 47 4.01 -5.60 12.82
C GLN A 47 4.88 -5.66 11.56
N ASP A 48 5.28 -6.86 11.12
CA ASP A 48 6.11 -7.07 9.93
C ASP A 48 5.35 -6.56 8.69
N LEU A 49 4.04 -6.81 8.59
CA LEU A 49 3.22 -6.27 7.50
C LEU A 49 3.12 -4.74 7.54
N THR A 50 2.86 -4.17 8.73
CA THR A 50 2.78 -2.71 8.90
C THR A 50 4.08 -2.03 8.48
N ASN A 51 5.22 -2.62 8.83
CA ASN A 51 6.54 -2.12 8.46
C ASN A 51 6.75 -2.20 6.94
N LEU A 52 6.40 -3.33 6.32
CA LEU A 52 6.52 -3.51 4.87
C LEU A 52 5.64 -2.52 4.10
N VAL A 53 4.36 -2.39 4.48
CA VAL A 53 3.43 -1.44 3.86
C VAL A 53 3.94 -0.01 4.03
N SER A 54 4.44 0.35 5.21
CA SER A 54 5.06 1.67 5.43
C SER A 54 6.20 1.95 4.46
N ASN A 55 7.09 0.98 4.24
CA ASN A 55 8.20 1.12 3.28
C ASN A 55 7.73 1.26 1.84
N ILE A 56 6.68 0.52 1.44
CA ILE A 56 6.08 0.62 0.11
C ILE A 56 5.49 2.02 -0.10
N LEU A 57 4.70 2.51 0.86
CA LEU A 57 4.04 3.81 0.76
C LEU A 57 5.05 4.97 0.77
N LEU A 58 6.13 4.86 1.56
CA LEU A 58 7.24 5.80 1.51
C LEU A 58 7.86 5.86 0.10
N ASN A 59 8.19 4.71 -0.48
CA ASN A 59 8.74 4.63 -1.83
C ASN A 59 7.81 5.23 -2.89
N LEU A 60 6.51 4.94 -2.80
CA LEU A 60 5.51 5.48 -3.72
C LEU A 60 5.33 7.00 -3.54
N THR A 61 5.49 7.51 -2.33
CA THR A 61 5.47 8.95 -2.04
C THR A 61 6.69 9.64 -2.63
N GLU A 62 7.89 9.07 -2.46
CA GLU A 62 9.13 9.58 -3.07
C GLU A 62 9.07 9.62 -4.60
N LYS A 63 8.36 8.67 -5.21
CA LYS A 63 8.11 8.61 -6.66
C LYS A 63 7.01 9.57 -7.14
N GLY A 64 6.34 10.28 -6.24
CA GLY A 64 5.21 11.17 -6.59
C GLY A 64 3.95 10.44 -7.03
N ILE A 65 3.81 9.15 -6.69
CA ILE A 65 2.61 8.34 -6.94
C ILE A 65 1.57 8.54 -5.83
N LEU A 66 2.05 8.70 -4.60
CA LEU A 66 1.22 9.03 -3.44
C LEU A 66 1.60 10.40 -2.90
N THR A 67 0.64 11.04 -2.26
CA THR A 67 0.93 12.19 -1.38
C THR A 67 0.15 12.04 -0.09
N GLU A 68 0.81 12.32 1.03
CA GLU A 68 0.16 12.31 2.34
C GLU A 68 -0.80 13.50 2.44
N VAL A 69 -2.04 13.22 2.81
CA VAL A 69 -3.07 14.25 3.01
C VAL A 69 -2.95 14.75 4.45
N ARG A 70 -2.47 15.98 4.62
CA ARG A 70 -2.39 16.64 5.93
C ARG A 70 -3.79 16.76 6.52
N GLN A 71 -3.95 16.24 7.73
CA GLN A 71 -5.18 16.39 8.51
C GLN A 71 -5.00 17.42 9.61
N LYS A 72 -6.12 17.88 10.18
CA LYS A 72 -6.10 18.63 11.42
C LYS A 72 -5.59 17.73 12.54
N GLU A 73 -4.81 18.30 13.45
CA GLU A 73 -4.25 17.56 14.58
C GLU A 73 -5.37 16.85 15.38
N ASN A 74 -5.16 15.58 15.72
CA ASN A 74 -6.01 14.71 16.56
C ASN A 74 -7.27 14.07 15.93
N GLU A 75 -7.51 14.16 14.62
CA GLU A 75 -8.68 13.45 14.02
C GLU A 75 -8.41 11.94 13.79
N PHE A 76 -7.17 11.54 13.50
CA PHE A 76 -6.83 10.15 13.23
C PHE A 76 -5.41 9.78 13.67
N ILE A 77 -5.25 8.54 14.11
CA ILE A 77 -3.95 7.97 14.53
C ILE A 77 -3.06 7.64 13.32
N TYR A 78 -3.66 7.39 12.17
CA TYR A 78 -2.96 6.96 10.95
C TYR A 78 -3.08 7.98 9.81
N PRO A 79 -2.05 8.10 8.95
CA PRO A 79 -2.05 9.03 7.84
C PRO A 79 -2.98 8.57 6.70
N PHE A 80 -3.50 9.53 5.94
CA PHE A 80 -4.18 9.28 4.67
C PHE A 80 -3.25 9.58 3.51
N TYR A 81 -3.42 8.84 2.42
CA TYR A 81 -2.70 9.06 1.18
C TYR A 81 -3.68 9.26 0.04
N LYS A 82 -3.36 10.22 -0.84
CA LYS A 82 -4.05 10.39 -2.11
C LYS A 82 -3.24 9.75 -3.23
N VAL A 83 -3.90 8.95 -4.07
CA VAL A 83 -3.30 8.38 -5.28
C VAL A 83 -3.26 9.45 -6.36
N LEU A 84 -2.06 9.79 -6.81
CA LEU A 84 -1.82 10.76 -7.86
C LEU A 84 -1.85 10.09 -9.24
N TYR A 85 -1.89 10.88 -10.31
CA TYR A 85 -1.80 10.34 -11.66
C TYR A 85 -0.39 9.80 -11.91
N HIS A 86 -0.29 8.57 -12.43
CA HIS A 86 0.96 7.92 -12.79
C HIS A 86 0.77 6.94 -13.96
N GLU A 87 1.87 6.53 -14.58
CA GLU A 87 1.86 5.39 -15.51
C GLU A 87 1.63 4.09 -14.73
N LYS A 88 0.95 3.11 -15.36
CA LYS A 88 0.63 1.83 -14.71
C LYS A 88 1.88 1.17 -14.09
N LEU A 89 1.81 0.87 -12.80
CA LEU A 89 2.87 0.23 -12.02
C LEU A 89 2.97 -1.27 -12.33
N ILE A 90 1.82 -1.91 -12.62
CA ILE A 90 1.77 -3.33 -12.97
C ILE A 90 1.38 -3.48 -14.44
N PRO A 91 2.28 -4.02 -15.29
CA PRO A 91 1.97 -4.38 -16.67
C PRO A 91 0.81 -5.38 -16.75
N GLU A 92 -0.03 -5.27 -17.77
CA GLU A 92 -1.24 -6.09 -17.93
C GLU A 92 -0.95 -7.61 -17.86
N SER A 93 0.20 -8.03 -18.41
CA SER A 93 0.64 -9.44 -18.41
C SER A 93 0.93 -10.02 -17.02
N LYS A 94 1.08 -9.16 -16.00
CA LYS A 94 1.42 -9.54 -14.62
C LYS A 94 0.28 -9.38 -13.62
N ARG A 95 -0.93 -8.99 -14.06
CA ARG A 95 -2.07 -8.69 -13.18
C ARG A 95 -2.87 -9.92 -12.72
N ARG A 96 -2.62 -11.09 -13.32
CA ARG A 96 -3.28 -12.36 -12.98
C ARG A 96 -2.53 -13.12 -11.88
#